data_AF-A0AAV0TF79-F1
#
_entry.id   AF-A0AAV0TF79-F1
#
_cell.length_a   1.000
_cell.length_b   1.000
_cell.length_c   1.000
_cell.angle_alpha   90.00
_cell.angle_beta   90.00
_cell.angle_gamma   90.00
#
_symmetry.space_group_name_H-M   'P 1'
#
loop_
_entity.id
_entity.type
_entity.pdbx_description
1 polymer ?
#
loop_
_entity_poly.entity_id
_entity_poly.type
_entity_poly.pdbx_seq_one_letter_code
_entity_poly.pdbx_strand_id
1 'polypeptide(L)'
;MLHFVAAAAVGTAGGLLIDTIISGGSVVKTIRRGYEGYFRNGSDDAATLIGISTTNVFREVSYNLNIIPPNLNPGFESCKTLDECKQHSKSGIGFNTPIQITPISNTNGKNCRELTCLADGCEDAYTFPKDDIKTHSCPFGTNYKVTFCPSRDTTPQETTTAGPSLTGRP
;
A
#
# COMPACT_ATOMS: atom_id res chain seq x y z
N MET A 1 -14.33 -3.42 -0.76
CA MET A 1 -13.82 -4.81 -0.81
C MET A 1 -12.35 -4.75 -1.24
N LEU A 2 -11.46 -5.47 -0.57
CA LEU A 2 -10.04 -5.52 -0.91
C LEU A 2 -9.72 -6.81 -1.67
N HIS A 3 -9.09 -6.67 -2.83
CA HIS A 3 -8.53 -7.77 -3.61
C HIS A 3 -7.01 -7.79 -3.40
N PHE A 4 -6.48 -8.81 -2.75
CA PHE A 4 -5.04 -9.01 -2.59
C PHE A 4 -4.54 -9.94 -3.69
N VAL A 5 -3.47 -9.56 -4.38
CA VAL A 5 -2.84 -10.31 -5.46
C VAL A 5 -1.37 -10.54 -5.09
N ALA A 6 -0.93 -11.80 -5.12
CA ALA A 6 0.36 -12.32 -4.66
C ALA A 6 0.63 -12.24 -3.13
N ALA A 7 1.61 -13.02 -2.67
CA ALA A 7 1.86 -13.45 -1.28
C ALA A 7 1.60 -12.37 -0.20
N ALA A 8 0.66 -12.63 0.71
CA ALA A 8 0.33 -11.75 1.84
C ALA A 8 0.09 -12.57 3.10
N ALA A 9 0.56 -12.10 4.25
CA ALA A 9 0.08 -12.51 5.57
C ALA A 9 -0.64 -11.32 6.19
N VAL A 10 -1.96 -11.39 6.21
CA VAL A 10 -2.81 -10.27 6.64
C VAL A 10 -2.93 -10.22 8.16
N GLY A 11 -2.17 -9.33 8.82
CA GLY A 11 -2.23 -9.17 10.29
C GLY A 11 -3.22 -8.10 10.75
N THR A 12 -4.48 -8.46 11.06
CA THR A 12 -5.41 -7.52 11.72
C THR A 12 -5.09 -7.39 13.22
N ALA A 13 -5.11 -6.19 13.78
CA ALA A 13 -4.97 -5.96 15.22
C ALA A 13 -6.15 -6.63 15.96
N GLY A 14 -5.88 -7.72 16.68
CA GLY A 14 -6.88 -8.50 17.43
C GLY A 14 -6.82 -10.03 17.23
N GLY A 15 -5.98 -10.51 16.32
CA GLY A 15 -5.76 -11.94 16.06
C GLY A 15 -5.06 -12.14 14.72
N LEU A 16 -4.05 -13.00 14.68
CA LEU A 16 -3.24 -13.23 13.48
C LEU A 16 -4.05 -14.05 12.44
N LEU A 17 -4.81 -13.37 11.57
CA LEU A 17 -5.56 -13.99 10.49
C LEU A 17 -4.70 -14.16 9.23
N ILE A 18 -3.88 -15.21 9.21
CA ILE A 18 -3.01 -15.51 8.06
C ILE A 18 -3.82 -16.13 6.93
N ASP A 19 -3.74 -15.54 5.73
CA ASP A 19 -4.07 -16.24 4.49
C ASP A 19 -2.79 -16.73 3.84
N THR A 20 -2.84 -17.88 3.16
CA THR A 20 -1.75 -18.31 2.29
C THR A 20 -2.12 -18.01 0.85
N ILE A 21 -1.37 -17.13 0.20
CA ILE A 21 -1.56 -16.79 -1.21
C ILE A 21 -0.39 -17.37 -2.00
N ILE A 22 -0.66 -18.33 -2.87
CA ILE A 22 0.35 -18.86 -3.79
C ILE A 22 0.80 -17.77 -4.78
N SER A 23 2.00 -17.91 -5.36
CA SER A 23 2.47 -17.01 -6.41
C SER A 23 1.45 -16.91 -7.56
N GLY A 24 1.11 -15.68 -7.96
CA GLY A 24 0.07 -15.41 -8.95
C GLY A 24 -1.38 -15.58 -8.47
N GLY A 25 -1.58 -16.10 -7.24
CA GLY A 25 -2.89 -16.22 -6.63
C GLY A 25 -3.43 -14.91 -6.07
N SER A 26 -4.69 -14.95 -5.63
CA SER A 26 -5.36 -13.80 -5.03
C SER A 26 -6.39 -14.21 -3.98
N VAL A 27 -6.67 -13.34 -3.03
CA VAL A 27 -7.77 -13.48 -2.07
C VAL A 27 -8.58 -12.18 -1.98
N VAL A 28 -9.82 -12.30 -1.51
CA VAL A 28 -10.71 -11.15 -1.35
C VAL A 28 -11.07 -11.02 0.12
N LYS A 29 -10.91 -9.82 0.68
CA LYS A 29 -11.35 -9.48 2.04
C LYS A 29 -12.38 -8.36 2.04
N THR A 30 -13.41 -8.53 2.85
CA THR A 30 -14.39 -7.48 3.12
C THR A 30 -14.01 -6.77 4.41
N ILE A 31 -13.60 -5.51 4.28
CA ILE A 31 -13.32 -4.63 5.43
C ILE A 31 -14.60 -3.90 5.81
N ARG A 32 -15.04 -4.09 7.05
CA ARG A 32 -16.26 -3.46 7.60
C ARG A 32 -15.93 -2.11 8.22
N ARG A 33 -16.96 -1.26 8.37
CA ARG A 33 -16.87 -0.01 9.12
C ARG A 33 -16.35 -0.25 10.54
N GLY A 34 -15.50 0.64 11.03
CA GLY A 34 -14.88 0.53 12.34
C GLY A 34 -13.59 -0.30 12.35
N TYR A 35 -13.13 -0.79 11.20
CA TYR A 35 -11.83 -1.43 11.07
C TYR A 35 -10.69 -0.41 11.12
N GLU A 36 -9.62 -0.75 11.84
CA GLU A 36 -8.32 -0.09 11.80
C GLU A 36 -7.23 -1.16 11.95
N GLY A 37 -6.23 -1.16 11.07
CA GLY A 37 -5.15 -2.14 11.13
C GLY A 37 -4.27 -2.17 9.89
N TYR A 38 -3.35 -3.13 9.86
CA TYR A 38 -2.34 -3.26 8.83
C TYR A 38 -2.46 -4.57 8.05
N PHE A 39 -2.00 -4.56 6.80
CA PHE A 39 -1.78 -5.76 5.99
C PHE A 39 -0.30 -5.82 5.62
N ARG A 40 0.28 -7.01 5.56
CA ARG A 40 1.70 -7.20 5.22
C ARG A 40 1.94 -8.53 4.53
N ASN A 41 3.18 -8.78 4.14
CA ASN A 41 3.63 -10.09 3.71
C ASN A 41 4.57 -10.69 4.77
N GLY A 42 4.33 -11.95 5.13
CA GLY A 42 5.04 -12.64 6.22
C GLY A 42 4.50 -12.38 7.62
N SER A 43 4.85 -13.25 8.56
CA SER A 43 4.42 -13.16 9.96
C SER A 43 5.22 -12.16 10.79
N ASP A 44 6.44 -11.83 10.35
CA ASP A 44 7.33 -10.88 11.02
C ASP A 44 6.70 -9.49 11.13
N ASP A 45 6.96 -8.77 12.21
CA ASP A 45 6.52 -7.39 12.36
C ASP A 45 7.39 -6.42 11.55
N ALA A 46 8.63 -6.80 11.25
CA ALA A 46 9.56 -6.08 10.38
C ALA A 46 9.19 -6.27 8.90
N ALA A 47 8.22 -5.48 8.45
CA ALA A 47 7.64 -5.62 7.12
C ALA A 47 7.13 -4.30 6.55
N THR A 48 7.03 -4.24 5.23
CA THR A 48 6.28 -3.19 4.53
C THR A 48 4.80 -3.33 4.90
N LEU A 49 4.19 -2.27 5.43
CA LEU A 49 2.80 -2.29 5.90
C LEU A 49 1.86 -1.52 4.97
N ILE A 50 0.62 -1.99 4.88
CA ILE A 50 -0.51 -1.28 4.29
C ILE A 50 -1.45 -0.93 5.42
N GLY A 51 -1.52 0.33 5.81
CA GLY A 51 -2.48 0.82 6.79
C GLY A 51 -3.84 1.03 6.15
N ILE A 52 -4.92 0.56 6.79
CA ILE A 52 -6.30 0.88 6.40
C ILE A 52 -7.12 1.20 7.63
N SER A 53 -7.86 2.30 7.57
CA SER A 53 -8.82 2.69 8.59
C SER A 53 -10.16 3.08 7.97
N THR A 54 -11.23 2.61 8.59
CA THR A 54 -12.63 2.91 8.25
C THR A 54 -13.39 3.46 9.46
N THR A 55 -12.65 3.92 10.47
CA THR A 55 -13.20 4.51 11.70
C THR A 55 -13.63 5.96 11.52
N ASN A 56 -13.23 6.59 10.41
CA ASN A 56 -13.54 7.98 10.10
C ASN A 56 -15.07 8.22 10.02
N VAL A 57 -15.54 9.17 10.83
CA VAL A 57 -16.95 9.57 10.95
C VAL A 57 -17.53 10.11 9.65
N PHE A 58 -16.71 10.70 8.77
CA PHE A 58 -17.10 11.27 7.48
C PHE A 58 -17.36 10.21 6.40
N ARG A 59 -17.40 8.92 6.77
CA ARG A 59 -17.58 7.79 5.84
C ARG A 59 -16.51 7.80 4.74
N GLU A 60 -15.27 7.96 5.16
CA GLU A 60 -14.09 7.75 4.31
C GLU A 60 -13.33 6.50 4.73
N VAL A 61 -12.53 5.98 3.82
CA VAL A 61 -11.49 5.00 4.10
C VAL A 61 -10.15 5.70 3.99
N SER A 62 -9.41 5.76 5.08
CA SER A 62 -8.02 6.21 5.08
C SER A 62 -7.11 5.02 4.79
N TYR A 63 -6.07 5.22 4.00
CA TYR A 63 -5.08 4.21 3.67
C TYR A 63 -3.70 4.82 3.45
N ASN A 64 -2.66 4.04 3.69
CA ASN A 64 -1.27 4.44 3.49
C ASN A 64 -0.36 3.22 3.34
N LEU A 65 0.87 3.46 2.89
CA LEU A 65 1.98 2.53 3.00
C LEU A 65 2.91 2.99 4.12
N ASN A 66 3.57 2.07 4.82
CA ASN A 66 4.47 2.41 5.92
C ASN A 66 5.69 1.49 5.90
N ILE A 67 6.88 2.10 6.01
CA ILE A 67 8.19 1.41 6.08
C ILE A 67 9.02 1.85 7.30
N ILE A 68 8.37 2.43 8.31
CA ILE A 68 8.97 2.70 9.60
C ILE A 68 9.20 1.36 10.30
N PRO A 69 10.44 1.03 10.70
CA PRO A 69 10.71 -0.19 11.44
C PRO A 69 9.85 -0.28 12.72
N PRO A 70 9.29 -1.46 13.03
CA PRO A 70 8.55 -1.67 14.27
C PRO A 70 9.50 -1.68 15.47
N ASN A 71 8.93 -1.68 16.68
CA ASN A 71 9.68 -1.82 17.93
C ASN A 71 10.82 -0.80 18.06
N LEU A 72 10.47 0.48 17.87
CA LEU A 72 11.37 1.59 18.13
C LEU A 72 11.82 1.57 19.60
N ASN A 73 13.07 1.93 19.81
CA ASN A 73 13.64 2.07 21.14
C ASN A 73 12.90 3.17 21.90
N PRO A 74 12.73 3.03 23.23
CA PRO A 74 12.10 4.06 24.05
C PRO A 74 12.75 5.44 23.83
N GLY A 75 11.93 6.45 23.57
CA GLY A 75 12.36 7.83 23.26
C GLY A 75 12.54 8.14 21.77
N PHE A 76 12.41 7.15 20.88
CA PHE A 76 12.52 7.32 19.43
C PHE A 76 11.19 7.09 18.69
N GLU A 77 10.07 7.04 19.40
CA GLU A 77 8.72 6.89 18.84
C GLU A 77 8.31 8.07 17.95
N SER A 78 9.09 9.15 17.96
CA SER A 78 8.95 10.35 17.11
C SER A 78 10.23 10.66 16.33
N CYS A 79 11.00 9.64 15.94
CA CYS A 79 12.10 9.78 14.98
C CYS A 79 11.68 10.64 13.78
N LYS A 80 12.59 11.43 13.23
CA LYS A 80 12.29 12.46 12.21
C LYS A 80 12.67 12.04 10.81
N THR A 81 13.46 10.97 10.69
CA THR A 81 13.95 10.44 9.42
C THR A 81 13.93 8.92 9.45
N LEU A 82 13.83 8.30 8.28
CA LEU A 82 13.88 6.85 8.15
C LEU A 82 15.16 6.26 8.76
N ASP A 83 16.30 6.91 8.51
CA ASP A 83 17.60 6.45 9.02
C ASP A 83 17.66 6.47 10.55
N GLU A 84 17.12 7.52 11.18
CA GLU A 84 16.99 7.58 12.64
C GLU A 84 16.08 6.46 13.16
N CYS A 85 14.92 6.24 12.53
CA CYS A 85 14.01 5.17 12.93
C CYS A 85 14.68 3.79 12.81
N LYS A 86 15.48 3.55 11.76
CA LYS A 86 16.24 2.31 11.57
C LYS A 86 17.30 2.10 12.65
N GLN A 87 18.12 3.11 12.91
CA GLN A 87 19.17 3.06 13.93
C GLN A 87 18.59 2.80 15.34
N HIS A 88 17.37 3.25 15.58
CA HIS A 88 16.71 3.16 16.88
C HIS A 88 15.52 2.20 16.88
N SER A 89 15.63 1.07 16.17
CA SER A 89 14.66 -0.02 16.24
C SER A 89 15.34 -1.36 16.49
N LYS A 90 14.58 -2.34 16.98
CA LYS A 90 15.11 -3.68 17.27
C LYS A 90 15.69 -4.38 16.04
N SER A 91 15.06 -4.24 14.87
CA SER A 91 15.47 -4.92 13.63
C SER A 91 16.19 -4.02 12.63
N GLY A 92 15.93 -2.70 12.66
CA GLY A 92 16.34 -1.79 11.60
C GLY A 92 15.57 -1.97 10.28
N ILE A 93 14.55 -2.84 10.26
CA ILE A 93 13.87 -3.28 9.03
C ILE A 93 12.41 -2.86 9.08
N GLY A 94 12.01 -1.99 8.15
CA GLY A 94 10.61 -1.64 7.88
C GLY A 94 10.16 -1.94 6.45
N PHE A 95 11.08 -2.38 5.58
CA PHE A 95 10.77 -2.79 4.20
C PHE A 95 11.19 -4.24 3.99
N ASN A 96 10.28 -5.08 3.47
CA ASN A 96 10.59 -6.46 3.12
C ASN A 96 10.08 -6.86 1.72
N THR A 97 8.86 -6.44 1.38
CA THR A 97 8.16 -6.82 0.15
C THR A 97 7.75 -5.54 -0.58
N PRO A 98 8.03 -5.42 -1.88
CA PRO A 98 7.45 -4.36 -2.71
C PRO A 98 5.91 -4.45 -2.70
N ILE A 99 5.23 -3.33 -2.51
CA ILE A 99 3.76 -3.29 -2.40
C ILE A 99 3.20 -2.14 -3.26
N GLN A 100 2.04 -2.39 -3.86
CA GLN A 100 1.21 -1.38 -4.49
C GLN A 100 -0.23 -1.51 -4.02
N ILE A 101 -0.89 -0.40 -3.70
CA ILE A 101 -2.32 -0.34 -3.39
C ILE A 101 -3.02 0.62 -4.34
N THR A 102 -3.97 0.09 -5.11
CA THR A 102 -4.70 0.80 -6.15
C THR A 102 -6.18 0.84 -5.80
N PRO A 103 -6.78 2.02 -5.54
CA PRO A 103 -8.22 2.17 -5.55
C PRO A 103 -8.75 1.88 -6.96
N ILE A 104 -9.72 0.99 -7.10
CA ILE A 104 -10.28 0.55 -8.40
C ILE A 104 -11.75 0.98 -8.59
N SER A 105 -12.30 1.73 -7.64
CA SER A 105 -13.63 2.36 -7.75
C SER A 105 -13.66 3.68 -6.98
N ASN A 106 -14.63 4.55 -7.26
CA ASN A 106 -14.84 5.82 -6.55
C ASN A 106 -13.58 6.71 -6.45
N THR A 107 -12.68 6.60 -7.44
CA THR A 107 -11.40 7.32 -7.46
C THR A 107 -11.58 8.76 -7.89
N ASN A 108 -10.80 9.67 -7.29
CA ASN A 108 -10.74 11.07 -7.71
C ASN A 108 -9.40 11.45 -8.37
N GLY A 109 -8.46 10.49 -8.47
CA GLY A 109 -7.14 10.68 -9.07
C GLY A 109 -6.21 11.64 -8.32
N LYS A 110 -6.64 12.18 -7.16
CA LYS A 110 -5.88 13.11 -6.34
C LYS A 110 -5.49 12.46 -5.02
N ASN A 111 -6.37 12.57 -4.03
CA ASN A 111 -6.17 11.96 -2.72
C ASN A 111 -6.50 10.47 -2.74
N CYS A 112 -7.51 10.08 -3.50
CA CYS A 112 -7.87 8.69 -3.75
C CYS A 112 -7.16 8.23 -5.03
N ARG A 113 -5.91 7.80 -4.89
CA ARG A 113 -5.02 7.37 -5.97
C ARG A 113 -4.21 6.12 -5.61
N GLU A 114 -3.52 5.56 -6.59
CA GLU A 114 -2.55 4.49 -6.36
C GLU A 114 -1.37 4.96 -5.52
N LEU A 115 -0.88 4.08 -4.63
CA LEU A 115 0.36 4.26 -3.87
C LEU A 115 1.29 3.07 -4.13
N THR A 116 2.57 3.37 -4.33
CA THR A 116 3.56 2.39 -4.75
C THR A 116 4.85 2.48 -3.93
N CYS A 117 5.26 1.37 -3.34
CA CYS A 117 6.51 1.25 -2.61
C CYS A 117 7.31 0.05 -3.12
N LEU A 118 8.28 0.31 -4.02
CA LEU A 118 9.07 -0.74 -4.67
C LEU A 118 10.42 -1.01 -4.02
N ALA A 119 10.85 -0.12 -3.12
CA ALA A 119 12.12 -0.18 -2.44
C ALA A 119 12.03 0.54 -1.10
N ASP A 120 12.97 0.24 -0.22
CA ASP A 120 13.19 0.96 1.01
C ASP A 120 13.47 2.46 0.73
N GLY A 121 12.85 3.36 1.51
CA GLY A 121 12.86 4.80 1.26
C GLY A 121 11.93 5.28 0.13
N CYS A 122 10.93 4.48 -0.27
CA CYS A 122 9.95 4.88 -1.29
C CYS A 122 9.14 6.14 -0.91
N GLU A 123 8.78 6.93 -1.92
CA GLU A 123 8.13 8.23 -1.73
C GLU A 123 6.69 8.12 -1.19
N ASP A 124 5.91 7.12 -1.60
CA ASP A 124 4.50 7.01 -1.20
C ASP A 124 4.29 6.46 0.22
N ALA A 125 5.34 5.99 0.91
CA ALA A 125 5.21 5.43 2.25
C ALA A 125 5.59 6.42 3.35
N TYR A 126 5.00 6.21 4.53
CA TYR A 126 5.50 6.77 5.77
C TYR A 126 6.95 6.32 5.99
N THR A 127 7.85 7.30 6.06
CA THR A 127 9.28 7.10 6.33
C THR A 127 9.64 7.46 7.77
N PHE A 128 8.77 8.21 8.47
CA PHE A 128 8.86 8.53 9.89
C PHE A 128 7.46 8.87 10.45
N PRO A 129 7.24 8.82 11.78
CA PRO A 129 5.89 8.90 12.37
C PRO A 129 5.08 10.16 12.07
N LYS A 130 5.74 11.30 11.85
CA LYS A 130 5.10 12.60 11.56
C LYS A 130 5.06 12.95 10.08
N ASP A 131 5.17 11.95 9.20
CA ASP A 131 5.07 12.12 7.75
C ASP A 131 3.60 12.26 7.33
N ASP A 132 2.91 13.25 7.90
CA ASP A 132 1.45 13.37 7.94
C ASP A 132 0.81 13.54 6.55
N ILE A 133 1.61 13.78 5.51
CA ILE A 133 1.17 13.92 4.12
C ILE A 133 0.98 12.58 3.39
N LYS A 134 1.37 11.45 4.00
CA LYS A 134 1.33 10.12 3.37
C LYS A 134 0.01 9.38 3.55
N THR A 135 -0.90 9.90 4.38
CA THR A 135 -2.25 9.34 4.50
C THR A 135 -3.14 9.84 3.38
N HIS A 136 -3.74 8.87 2.68
CA HIS A 136 -4.68 9.09 1.60
C HIS A 136 -6.08 8.66 2.01
N SER A 137 -7.10 9.23 1.39
CA SER A 137 -8.48 8.84 1.65
C SER A 137 -9.33 8.74 0.40
N CYS A 138 -10.24 7.77 0.41
CA CYS A 138 -11.28 7.56 -0.58
C CYS A 138 -12.66 7.50 0.09
N PRO A 139 -13.76 7.71 -0.66
CA PRO A 139 -15.10 7.48 -0.14
C PRO A 139 -15.29 6.05 0.39
N PHE A 140 -16.07 5.88 1.46
CA PHE A 140 -16.43 4.55 1.96
C PHE A 140 -17.18 3.74 0.90
N GLY A 141 -16.84 2.46 0.77
CA GLY A 141 -17.33 1.58 -0.30
C GLY A 141 -16.39 1.48 -1.51
N THR A 142 -15.27 2.22 -1.49
CA THR A 142 -14.18 2.04 -2.45
C THR A 142 -13.63 0.61 -2.40
N ASN A 143 -13.40 0.04 -3.58
CA ASN A 143 -12.70 -1.21 -3.75
C ASN A 143 -11.23 -0.94 -4.02
N TYR A 144 -10.36 -1.78 -3.48
CA TYR A 144 -8.92 -1.65 -3.64
C TYR A 144 -8.33 -2.95 -4.16
N LYS A 145 -7.31 -2.83 -5.00
CA LYS A 145 -6.41 -3.91 -5.38
C LYS A 145 -5.08 -3.70 -4.68
N VAL A 146 -4.63 -4.68 -3.92
CA VAL A 146 -3.30 -4.72 -3.31
C VAL A 146 -2.47 -5.73 -4.07
N THR A 147 -1.28 -5.35 -4.51
CA THR A 147 -0.36 -6.23 -5.22
C THR A 147 0.94 -6.31 -4.42
N PHE A 148 1.33 -7.52 -4.02
CA PHE A 148 2.65 -7.80 -3.47
C PHE A 148 3.60 -8.20 -4.59
N CYS A 149 4.84 -7.73 -4.52
CA CYS A 149 5.82 -7.86 -5.60
C CYS A 149 5.24 -7.40 -6.96
N PRO A 150 4.66 -6.19 -7.08
CA PRO A 150 4.24 -5.67 -8.37
C PRO A 150 5.43 -5.65 -9.33
N SER A 151 5.17 -5.98 -10.60
CA SER A 151 6.17 -5.81 -11.65
C SER A 151 6.47 -4.31 -11.77
N ARG A 152 7.73 -3.95 -12.02
CA ARG A 152 8.03 -2.60 -12.51
C ARG A 152 7.42 -2.54 -13.91
N ASP A 153 6.19 -2.09 -14.02
CA ASP A 153 5.61 -1.77 -15.30
C ASP A 153 6.42 -0.59 -15.85
N THR A 154 7.37 -0.88 -16.73
CA THR A 154 7.77 0.09 -17.75
C THR A 154 6.49 0.42 -18.47
N THR A 155 5.93 1.60 -18.19
CA THR A 155 4.75 2.16 -18.83
C THR A 155 4.79 1.81 -20.32
N PRO A 156 3.72 1.26 -20.93
CA PRO A 156 3.54 1.40 -22.36
C PRO A 156 3.46 2.90 -22.65
N GLN A 157 4.57 3.47 -23.11
CA GLN A 157 4.56 4.74 -23.82
C GLN A 157 3.47 4.63 -24.87
N GLU A 158 2.56 5.61 -24.85
CA GLU A 158 1.54 5.88 -25.85
C GLU A 158 1.93 5.27 -27.20
N THR A 159 1.28 4.16 -27.58
CA THR A 159 1.30 3.76 -28.98
C THR A 159 0.46 4.79 -29.70
N THR A 160 1.12 5.85 -30.19
CA THR A 160 0.57 6.72 -31.21
C THR A 160 0.07 5.82 -32.33
N THR A 161 -1.25 5.67 -32.36
CA THR A 161 -1.96 4.94 -33.39
C THR A 161 -1.78 5.73 -34.67
N ALA A 162 -0.83 5.32 -35.50
CA ALA A 162 -0.80 5.72 -36.90
C ALA A 162 -2.02 5.07 -37.57
N GLY A 163 -3.13 5.80 -37.61
CA GLY A 163 -4.28 5.42 -38.41
C GLY A 163 -3.90 5.33 -39.89
N PRO A 164 -4.46 4.38 -40.66
CA PRO A 164 -4.20 4.30 -42.09
C PRO A 164 -4.95 5.44 -42.78
N SER A 165 -4.22 6.46 -43.25
CA SER A 165 -4.80 7.47 -44.13
C SER A 165 -4.80 6.94 -45.56
N LEU A 166 -5.99 6.51 -46.01
CA LEU A 166 -6.30 6.21 -47.39
C LEU A 166 -6.35 7.53 -48.18
N THR A 167 -5.43 7.73 -49.12
CA THR A 167 -5.65 8.71 -50.20
C THR A 167 -5.58 7.99 -51.55
N GLY A 168 -6.70 8.09 -52.26
CA GLY A 168 -6.97 7.39 -53.49
C GLY A 168 -6.22 7.94 -54.70
N ARG A 169 -6.11 7.03 -55.66
CA ARG A 169 -5.82 7.20 -57.08
C ARG A 169 -6.94 8.01 -57.78
N PRO A 170 -6.66 8.88 -58.78
CA PRO A 170 -6.51 8.49 -60.20
C PRO A 170 -5.07 8.50 -60.73
#